data_AF-A0AA37M5X9-F1
#
_entry.id   AF-A0AA37M5X9-F1
#
_cell.length_a   1.000
_cell.length_b   1.000
_cell.length_c   1.000
_cell.angle_alpha   90.00
_cell.angle_beta   90.00
_cell.angle_gamma   90.00
#
_symmetry.space_group_name_H-M   'P 1'
#
loop_
_entity.id
_entity.type
_entity.pdbx_description
1 polymer ?
#
loop_
_entity_poly.entity_id
_entity_poly.type
_entity_poly.pdbx_seq_one_letter_code
_entity_poly.pdbx_strand_id
1 'polypeptide(L)'
;MKQASIDPVSVLVVVPTTGGPVVLRSLKSRPGLPASAAFAAGDYRPLPWSGDYARLAAAGGPLSRLAGGDAGTYELRLTGSFDAGRSWEVPVCLAHGLLARGYSLTADPEAADLVLWATGAVDLDLAVLPGDYALLDKLARSRDLLAAAARADLAVLLPDGPEAAEAARAFRALGRARPPVILPAAGVPAALAALTRPEPPAASGRRAALLAAPAALLVATGLAAGFALLRALPEADRPIVAVTAPLPGEPGPPVAPAVASAVVVEELAAPAGSSCRRVAFGADPPVRRPVPAEAPGRLRASRLAPDLCGLAFHSGASGARVTVGPELAAAALPPTRLPDGAQAYFLREGARRNLVYTVQVMTGSADSDPGAANPSGTADRLVHGLVP
;
A
#
# COMPACT_ATOMS: atom_id res chain seq x y z
N MET A 1 -33.68 -31.84 24.50
CA MET A 1 -32.64 -30.90 24.98
C MET A 1 -32.32 -29.97 23.82
N LYS A 2 -32.64 -28.68 23.91
CA LYS A 2 -32.25 -27.70 22.89
C LYS A 2 -30.73 -27.56 22.95
N GLN A 3 -30.04 -27.83 21.84
CA GLN A 3 -28.65 -27.45 21.66
C GLN A 3 -28.53 -25.96 22.00
N ALA A 4 -27.69 -25.62 22.96
CA ALA A 4 -27.30 -24.24 23.17
C ALA A 4 -26.62 -23.80 21.86
N SER A 5 -27.28 -22.91 21.12
CA SER A 5 -26.63 -22.17 20.04
C SER A 5 -25.51 -21.37 20.69
N ILE A 6 -24.27 -21.83 20.53
CA ILE A 6 -23.12 -21.00 20.87
C ILE A 6 -23.05 -20.00 19.73
N ASP A 7 -23.49 -18.77 19.99
CA ASP A 7 -23.41 -17.72 19.00
C ASP A 7 -21.93 -17.51 18.61
N PRO A 8 -21.62 -17.33 17.31
CA PRO A 8 -20.25 -17.17 16.86
C PRO A 8 -19.65 -15.89 17.44
N VAL A 9 -18.39 -15.96 17.85
CA VAL A 9 -17.63 -14.81 18.38
C VAL A 9 -17.59 -13.71 17.32
N SER A 10 -18.09 -12.53 17.67
CA SER A 10 -18.16 -11.37 16.78
C SER A 10 -16.87 -10.56 16.86
N VAL A 11 -16.18 -10.41 15.72
CA VAL A 11 -14.91 -9.68 15.62
C VAL A 11 -15.04 -8.38 14.83
N LEU A 12 -14.56 -7.29 15.42
CA LEU A 12 -14.34 -6.00 14.78
C LEU A 12 -12.91 -5.97 14.22
N VAL A 13 -12.77 -6.12 12.90
CA VAL A 13 -11.45 -6.05 12.25
C VAL A 13 -11.17 -4.63 11.80
N VAL A 14 -10.16 -4.03 12.42
CA VAL A 14 -9.72 -2.65 12.17
C VAL A 14 -8.52 -2.65 11.23
N VAL A 15 -8.66 -1.92 10.12
CA VAL A 15 -7.58 -1.56 9.20
C VAL A 15 -7.18 -0.11 9.50
N PRO A 16 -6.10 0.12 10.25
CA PRO A 16 -5.65 1.47 10.54
C PRO A 16 -5.02 2.11 9.30
N THR A 17 -5.49 3.31 8.96
CA THR A 17 -4.95 4.12 7.87
C THR A 17 -4.52 5.49 8.39
N THR A 18 -3.73 6.22 7.61
CA THR A 18 -3.35 7.60 7.91
C THR A 18 -4.54 8.57 7.85
N GLY A 19 -5.60 8.22 7.12
CA GLY A 19 -6.88 8.95 7.08
C GLY A 19 -7.84 8.61 8.23
N GLY A 20 -7.44 7.72 9.15
CA GLY A 20 -8.29 7.16 10.19
C GLY A 20 -8.54 5.65 10.01
N PRO A 21 -9.00 4.95 11.05
CA PRO A 21 -9.30 3.53 10.94
C PRO A 21 -10.51 3.28 10.03
N VAL A 22 -10.41 2.27 9.17
CA VAL A 22 -11.57 1.68 8.49
C VAL A 22 -11.82 0.28 9.03
N VAL A 23 -13.06 -0.17 8.99
CA VAL A 23 -13.49 -1.45 9.55
C VAL A 23 -14.01 -2.34 8.44
N LEU A 24 -13.69 -3.64 8.50
CA LEU A 24 -14.30 -4.63 7.62
C LEU A 24 -15.74 -4.88 8.06
N ARG A 25 -16.71 -4.48 7.23
CA ARG A 25 -18.13 -4.70 7.49
C ARG A 25 -18.58 -6.10 7.12
N SER A 26 -18.08 -6.62 6.00
CA SER A 26 -18.44 -7.96 5.55
C SER A 26 -17.35 -8.52 4.67
N LEU A 27 -17.15 -9.83 4.77
CA LEU A 27 -16.31 -10.60 3.87
C LEU A 27 -17.06 -11.91 3.60
N LYS A 28 -17.44 -12.14 2.35
CA LYS A 28 -18.28 -13.27 1.96
C LYS A 28 -17.88 -13.82 0.60
N SER A 29 -18.07 -15.11 0.41
CA SER A 29 -17.97 -15.73 -0.91
C SER A 29 -19.03 -15.15 -1.85
N ARG A 30 -18.63 -14.86 -3.09
CA ARG A 30 -19.46 -14.23 -4.12
C ARG A 30 -19.11 -14.80 -5.50
N PRO A 31 -19.49 -16.06 -5.80
CA PRO A 31 -19.10 -16.78 -7.03
C PRO A 31 -19.43 -16.06 -8.35
N GLY A 32 -20.37 -15.11 -8.35
CA GLY A 32 -20.73 -14.32 -9.53
C GLY A 32 -19.79 -13.14 -9.84
N LEU A 33 -18.79 -12.86 -8.98
CA LEU A 33 -17.77 -11.85 -9.29
C LEU A 33 -16.70 -12.44 -10.22
N PRO A 34 -16.18 -11.67 -11.20
CA PRO A 34 -15.12 -12.13 -12.07
C PRO A 34 -13.80 -12.36 -11.33
N ALA A 35 -13.58 -11.64 -10.23
CA ALA A 35 -12.46 -11.80 -9.31
C ALA A 35 -12.86 -11.28 -7.92
N SER A 36 -12.14 -11.68 -6.87
CA SER A 36 -12.32 -11.09 -5.54
C SER A 36 -12.09 -9.58 -5.58
N ALA A 37 -12.95 -8.81 -4.93
CA ALA A 37 -12.90 -7.36 -4.99
C ALA A 37 -13.30 -6.75 -3.65
N ALA A 38 -12.74 -5.56 -3.38
CA ALA A 38 -13.01 -4.79 -2.18
C ALA A 38 -13.80 -3.53 -2.51
N PHE A 39 -14.73 -3.14 -1.64
CA PHE A 39 -15.65 -2.04 -1.86
C PHE A 39 -15.78 -1.18 -0.60
N ALA A 40 -15.91 0.13 -0.77
CA ALA A 40 -16.41 0.99 0.30
C ALA A 40 -17.92 0.73 0.52
N ALA A 41 -18.39 0.95 1.74
CA ALA A 41 -19.81 0.87 2.07
C ALA A 41 -20.60 1.89 1.24
N GLY A 42 -21.69 1.43 0.62
CA GLY A 42 -22.52 2.28 -0.25
C GLY A 42 -21.95 2.52 -1.65
N ASP A 43 -20.76 2.01 -1.98
CA ASP A 43 -20.21 2.05 -3.34
C ASP A 43 -20.18 0.63 -3.95
N TYR A 44 -20.39 0.57 -5.27
CA TYR A 44 -20.30 -0.64 -6.08
C TYR A 44 -19.01 -0.70 -6.91
N ARG A 45 -18.25 0.39 -6.98
CA ARG A 45 -16.98 0.44 -7.69
C ARG A 45 -15.88 -0.17 -6.81
N PRO A 46 -15.05 -1.07 -7.37
CA PRO A 46 -13.94 -1.63 -6.62
C PRO A 46 -12.98 -0.54 -6.12
N LEU A 47 -12.44 -0.72 -4.92
CA LEU A 47 -11.37 0.11 -4.38
C LEU A 47 -10.10 -0.02 -5.22
N PRO A 48 -9.22 1.00 -5.27
CA PRO A 48 -8.01 1.00 -6.11
C PRO A 48 -7.11 -0.24 -5.92
N TRP A 49 -7.02 -0.77 -4.70
CA TRP A 49 -6.22 -1.94 -4.35
C TRP A 49 -6.95 -3.28 -4.56
N SER A 50 -8.17 -3.29 -5.10
CA SER A 50 -8.96 -4.52 -5.31
C SER A 50 -8.25 -5.52 -6.22
N GLY A 51 -7.47 -5.06 -7.20
CA GLY A 51 -6.69 -5.95 -8.05
C GLY A 51 -5.60 -6.72 -7.29
N ASP A 52 -5.03 -6.12 -6.24
CA ASP A 52 -4.04 -6.78 -5.39
C ASP A 52 -4.72 -7.79 -4.46
N TYR A 53 -5.88 -7.42 -3.92
CA TYR A 53 -6.73 -8.34 -3.18
C TYR A 53 -7.20 -9.53 -4.02
N ALA A 54 -7.56 -9.30 -5.29
CA ALA A 54 -7.91 -10.35 -6.23
C ALA A 54 -6.79 -11.39 -6.36
N ARG A 55 -5.53 -10.96 -6.50
CA ARG A 55 -4.37 -11.87 -6.59
C ARG A 55 -4.10 -12.60 -5.28
N LEU A 56 -4.27 -11.91 -4.16
CA LEU A 56 -4.10 -12.49 -2.82
C LEU A 56 -5.12 -13.62 -2.56
N ALA A 57 -6.36 -13.42 -2.99
CA ALA A 57 -7.51 -14.32 -2.78
C ALA A 57 -7.79 -15.28 -3.95
N ALA A 58 -7.02 -15.22 -5.04
CA ALA A 58 -7.23 -16.09 -6.19
C ALA A 58 -7.08 -17.57 -5.82
N ALA A 59 -7.64 -18.46 -6.65
CA ALA A 59 -7.38 -19.89 -6.53
C ALA A 59 -5.86 -20.15 -6.65
N GLY A 60 -5.29 -20.84 -5.65
CA GLY A 60 -3.83 -21.05 -5.54
C GLY A 60 -3.02 -19.82 -5.10
N GLY A 61 -3.68 -18.68 -4.82
CA GLY A 61 -3.07 -17.49 -4.25
C GLY A 61 -2.68 -17.69 -2.77
N PRO A 62 -1.96 -16.73 -2.16
CA PRO A 62 -1.48 -16.87 -0.78
C PRO A 62 -2.56 -17.26 0.24
N LEU A 63 -3.78 -16.71 0.12
CA LEU A 63 -4.89 -17.01 1.04
C LEU A 63 -5.36 -18.46 0.98
N SER A 64 -5.17 -19.17 -0.13
CA SER A 64 -5.60 -20.57 -0.24
C SER A 64 -4.81 -21.50 0.68
N ARG A 65 -3.71 -21.01 1.28
CA ARG A 65 -2.87 -21.75 2.24
C ARG A 65 -3.37 -21.61 3.68
N LEU A 66 -4.29 -20.69 3.95
CA LEU A 66 -4.93 -20.60 5.25
C LEU A 66 -5.95 -21.74 5.37
N ALA A 67 -5.77 -22.60 6.37
CA ALA A 67 -6.67 -23.73 6.63
C ALA A 67 -8.15 -23.28 6.70
N GLY A 68 -9.02 -23.95 5.94
CA GLY A 68 -10.46 -23.67 5.87
C GLY A 68 -10.89 -22.63 4.84
N GLY A 69 -9.98 -22.13 3.99
CA GLY A 69 -10.33 -21.22 2.91
C GLY A 69 -11.00 -21.95 1.74
N ASP A 70 -12.29 -21.71 1.51
CA ASP A 70 -12.94 -22.12 0.27
C ASP A 70 -12.29 -21.42 -0.92
N ALA A 71 -11.93 -22.16 -1.97
CA ALA A 71 -11.47 -21.54 -3.19
C ALA A 71 -12.65 -20.80 -3.85
N GLY A 72 -12.58 -19.47 -3.97
CA GLY A 72 -13.67 -18.70 -4.55
C GLY A 72 -13.37 -17.22 -4.71
N THR A 73 -14.27 -16.53 -5.39
CA THR A 73 -14.25 -15.07 -5.47
C THR A 73 -14.97 -14.49 -4.26
N TYR A 74 -14.39 -13.45 -3.67
CA TYR A 74 -14.87 -12.86 -2.43
C TYR A 74 -15.28 -11.39 -2.63
N GLU A 75 -16.35 -11.00 -1.96
CA GLU A 75 -16.73 -9.60 -1.78
C GLU A 75 -16.28 -9.15 -0.39
N LEU A 76 -15.35 -8.20 -0.35
CA LEU A 76 -14.91 -7.53 0.87
C LEU A 76 -15.53 -6.13 0.93
N ARG A 77 -16.19 -5.77 2.03
CA ARG A 77 -16.74 -4.42 2.24
C ARG A 77 -16.13 -3.77 3.45
N LEU A 78 -15.75 -2.51 3.30
CA LEU A 78 -15.18 -1.68 4.36
C LEU A 78 -16.07 -0.49 4.66
N THR A 79 -15.94 0.10 5.85
CA THR A 79 -16.70 1.30 6.23
C THR A 79 -16.35 2.54 5.41
N GLY A 80 -15.17 2.58 4.79
CA GLY A 80 -14.72 3.69 3.96
C GLY A 80 -13.72 3.25 2.88
N SER A 81 -13.29 4.22 2.08
CA SER A 81 -12.24 4.06 1.07
C SER A 81 -10.89 4.50 1.63
N PHE A 82 -9.82 3.91 1.09
CA PHE A 82 -8.47 4.44 1.15
C PHE A 82 -7.71 3.99 -0.09
N ASP A 83 -6.80 4.83 -0.56
CA ASP A 83 -6.36 4.76 -1.96
C ASP A 83 -5.01 4.05 -2.17
N ALA A 84 -4.19 3.91 -1.12
CA ALA A 84 -2.81 3.45 -1.28
C ALA A 84 -2.27 2.66 -0.09
N GLY A 85 -1.20 1.91 -0.39
CA GLY A 85 -0.43 1.15 0.59
C GLY A 85 -0.85 -0.31 0.71
N ARG A 86 0.06 -1.10 1.28
CA ARG A 86 -0.12 -2.54 1.49
C ARG A 86 -0.48 -2.90 2.93
N SER A 87 -0.72 -1.89 3.77
CA SER A 87 -0.95 -2.06 5.21
C SER A 87 -2.29 -2.72 5.56
N TRP A 88 -3.14 -2.96 4.57
CA TRP A 88 -4.42 -3.65 4.67
C TRP A 88 -4.28 -5.17 4.52
N GLU A 89 -3.17 -5.67 3.97
CA GLU A 89 -3.04 -7.09 3.61
C GLU A 89 -3.11 -7.98 4.86
N VAL A 90 -2.39 -7.63 5.93
CA VAL A 90 -2.43 -8.38 7.19
C VAL A 90 -3.84 -8.46 7.81
N PRO A 91 -4.55 -7.35 8.11
CA PRO A 91 -5.88 -7.44 8.70
C PRO A 91 -6.88 -8.17 7.81
N VAL A 92 -6.78 -8.05 6.48
CA VAL A 92 -7.64 -8.81 5.55
C VAL A 92 -7.31 -10.31 5.60
N CYS A 93 -6.03 -10.69 5.60
CA CYS A 93 -5.64 -12.09 5.72
C CYS A 93 -6.10 -12.73 7.05
N LEU A 94 -5.98 -12.00 8.15
CA LEU A 94 -6.48 -12.45 9.44
C LEU A 94 -8.01 -12.59 9.44
N ALA A 95 -8.74 -11.66 8.81
CA ALA A 95 -10.19 -11.76 8.69
C ALA A 95 -10.63 -13.02 7.93
N HIS A 96 -9.97 -13.35 6.81
CA HIS A 96 -10.20 -14.62 6.10
C HIS A 96 -10.00 -15.82 7.01
N GLY A 97 -8.86 -15.86 7.71
CA GLY A 97 -8.54 -16.96 8.62
C GLY A 97 -9.50 -17.10 9.81
N LEU A 98 -10.01 -15.99 10.34
CA LEU A 98 -10.99 -15.98 11.43
C LEU A 98 -12.36 -16.46 10.94
N LEU A 99 -12.84 -15.98 9.79
CA LEU A 99 -14.09 -16.45 9.21
C LEU A 99 -14.07 -17.95 8.90
N ALA A 100 -12.95 -18.45 8.36
CA ALA A 100 -12.75 -19.88 8.12
C ALA A 100 -12.79 -20.74 9.41
N ARG A 101 -12.66 -20.10 10.58
CA ARG A 101 -12.71 -20.73 11.91
C ARG A 101 -14.04 -20.47 12.64
N GLY A 102 -15.03 -19.90 11.96
CA GLY A 102 -16.39 -19.72 12.48
C GLY A 102 -16.62 -18.41 13.25
N TYR A 103 -15.69 -17.46 13.20
CA TYR A 103 -15.94 -16.10 13.70
C TYR A 103 -16.92 -15.37 12.77
N SER A 104 -17.66 -14.40 13.28
CA SER A 104 -18.49 -13.49 12.50
C SER A 104 -17.87 -12.09 12.49
N LEU A 105 -17.98 -11.35 11.37
CA LEU A 105 -17.56 -9.95 11.34
C LEU A 105 -18.67 -9.04 11.87
N THR A 106 -18.31 -8.05 12.68
CA THR A 106 -19.19 -6.93 13.04
C THR A 106 -18.54 -5.61 12.64
N ALA A 107 -19.37 -4.64 12.28
CA ALA A 107 -18.97 -3.24 12.08
C ALA A 107 -19.31 -2.34 13.28
N ASP A 108 -20.06 -2.87 14.25
CA ASP A 108 -20.47 -2.19 15.46
C ASP A 108 -19.44 -2.44 16.57
N PRO A 109 -18.73 -1.40 17.04
CA PRO A 109 -17.76 -1.51 18.12
C PRO A 109 -18.34 -2.06 19.42
N GLU A 110 -19.60 -1.76 19.74
CA GLU A 110 -20.23 -2.15 21.01
C GLU A 110 -20.68 -3.62 21.01
N ALA A 111 -20.94 -4.17 19.83
CA ALA A 111 -21.34 -5.57 19.64
C ALA A 111 -20.15 -6.52 19.45
N ALA A 112 -18.91 -6.02 19.52
CA ALA A 112 -17.72 -6.84 19.30
C ALA A 112 -17.33 -7.60 20.59
N ASP A 113 -17.09 -8.90 20.46
CA ASP A 113 -16.44 -9.71 21.49
C ASP A 113 -14.92 -9.55 21.43
N LEU A 114 -14.40 -9.41 20.20
CA LEU A 114 -12.97 -9.24 19.90
C LEU A 114 -12.77 -8.04 18.97
N VAL A 115 -11.79 -7.20 19.28
CA VAL A 115 -11.23 -6.22 18.35
C VAL A 115 -9.90 -6.75 17.85
N LEU A 116 -9.78 -6.89 16.53
CA LEU A 116 -8.52 -7.15 15.87
C LEU A 116 -8.00 -5.84 15.27
N TRP A 117 -6.96 -5.27 15.87
CA TRP A 117 -6.23 -4.15 15.31
C TRP A 117 -4.95 -4.66 14.67
N ALA A 118 -4.84 -4.60 13.35
CA ALA A 118 -3.67 -5.12 12.67
C ALA A 118 -3.28 -4.25 11.48
N THR A 119 -1.99 -4.16 11.21
CA THR A 119 -1.45 -3.47 10.04
C THR A 119 -0.28 -4.27 9.50
N GLY A 120 0.05 -4.08 8.23
CA GLY A 120 1.22 -4.70 7.62
C GLY A 120 0.96 -5.19 6.20
N ALA A 121 2.05 -5.44 5.50
CA ALA A 121 2.07 -6.12 4.21
C ALA A 121 2.52 -7.56 4.41
N VAL A 122 2.17 -8.46 3.48
CA VAL A 122 2.60 -9.85 3.51
C VAL A 122 3.39 -10.22 2.26
N ASP A 123 4.23 -11.25 2.35
CA ASP A 123 4.77 -11.91 1.17
C ASP A 123 3.86 -13.04 0.67
N LEU A 124 4.37 -13.83 -0.29
CA LEU A 124 3.64 -14.97 -0.85
C LEU A 124 3.35 -16.06 0.18
N ASP A 125 4.18 -16.17 1.23
CA ASP A 125 4.07 -17.18 2.30
C ASP A 125 3.26 -16.68 3.49
N LEU A 126 2.63 -15.50 3.35
CA LEU A 126 1.90 -14.81 4.41
C LEU A 126 2.78 -14.45 5.62
N ALA A 127 4.10 -14.34 5.42
CA ALA A 127 4.99 -13.72 6.39
C ALA A 127 4.73 -12.21 6.40
N VAL A 128 4.71 -11.60 7.58
CA VAL A 128 4.49 -10.14 7.66
C VAL A 128 5.81 -9.45 7.38
N LEU A 129 5.78 -8.49 6.46
CA LEU A 129 6.96 -7.75 6.07
C LEU A 129 7.29 -6.69 7.13
N PRO A 130 8.58 -6.56 7.53
CA PRO A 130 9.00 -5.46 8.39
C PRO A 130 8.91 -4.12 7.65
N GLY A 131 8.75 -3.04 8.40
CA GLY A 131 8.74 -1.71 7.79
C GLY A 131 8.32 -0.59 8.74
N ASP A 132 8.46 0.63 8.25
CA ASP A 132 7.86 1.79 8.89
C ASP A 132 6.38 1.89 8.49
N TYR A 133 5.51 1.59 9.44
CA TYR A 133 4.07 1.58 9.27
C TYR A 133 3.36 2.75 9.97
N ALA A 134 4.10 3.73 10.54
CA ALA A 134 3.54 4.82 11.34
C ALA A 134 2.53 4.31 12.40
N LEU A 135 2.96 3.33 13.21
CA LEU A 135 2.13 2.61 14.17
C LEU A 135 1.54 3.54 15.24
N LEU A 136 2.33 4.49 15.73
CA LEU A 136 1.91 5.42 16.78
C LEU A 136 0.85 6.42 16.26
N ASP A 137 1.03 6.97 15.06
CA ASP A 137 0.03 7.83 14.41
C ASP A 137 -1.27 7.07 14.15
N LYS A 138 -1.16 5.85 13.62
CA LYS A 138 -2.31 4.95 13.41
C LYS A 138 -3.05 4.62 14.70
N LEU A 139 -2.34 4.35 15.80
CA LEU A 139 -2.93 4.14 17.11
C LEU A 139 -3.64 5.40 17.60
N ALA A 140 -3.00 6.57 17.52
CA ALA A 140 -3.58 7.85 17.93
C ALA A 140 -4.91 8.10 17.21
N ARG A 141 -4.96 7.87 15.89
CA ARG A 141 -6.19 8.00 15.08
C ARG A 141 -7.24 6.93 15.34
N SER A 142 -6.86 5.81 15.95
CA SER A 142 -7.77 4.71 16.27
C SER A 142 -8.37 4.81 17.69
N ARG A 143 -7.98 5.80 18.50
CA ARG A 143 -8.35 5.87 19.92
C ARG A 143 -9.86 5.87 20.15
N ASP A 144 -10.60 6.68 19.41
CA ASP A 144 -12.05 6.81 19.59
C ASP A 144 -12.77 5.50 19.25
N LEU A 145 -12.36 4.84 18.17
CA LEU A 145 -12.90 3.52 17.79
C LEU A 145 -12.58 2.45 18.84
N LEU A 146 -11.35 2.43 19.35
CA LEU A 146 -10.94 1.47 20.39
C LEU A 146 -11.65 1.74 21.73
N ALA A 147 -11.95 3.00 22.04
CA ALA A 147 -12.73 3.39 23.21
C ALA A 147 -14.19 2.99 23.08
N ALA A 148 -14.80 3.15 21.90
CA ALA A 148 -16.16 2.67 21.63
C ALA A 148 -16.28 1.14 21.81
N ALA A 149 -15.24 0.39 21.47
CA ALA A 149 -15.17 -1.06 21.68
C ALA A 149 -14.57 -1.47 23.03
N ALA A 150 -14.57 -0.63 24.08
CA ALA A 150 -13.82 -0.87 25.32
C ALA A 150 -14.10 -2.20 26.05
N ARG A 151 -15.28 -2.79 25.81
CA ARG A 151 -15.70 -4.07 26.44
C ARG A 151 -15.12 -5.31 25.77
N ALA A 152 -14.73 -5.20 24.50
CA ALA A 152 -14.16 -6.29 23.73
C ALA A 152 -12.73 -6.64 24.17
N ASP A 153 -12.33 -7.89 24.01
CA ASP A 153 -10.93 -8.27 24.05
C ASP A 153 -10.17 -7.58 22.90
N LEU A 154 -8.91 -7.21 23.10
CA LEU A 154 -8.11 -6.52 22.08
C LEU A 154 -6.91 -7.38 21.69
N ALA A 155 -6.86 -7.79 20.43
CA ALA A 155 -5.69 -8.42 19.82
C ALA A 155 -5.05 -7.47 18.82
N VAL A 156 -3.71 -7.38 18.87
CA VAL A 156 -2.94 -6.40 18.11
C VAL A 156 -1.82 -7.09 17.35
N LEU A 157 -1.76 -6.93 16.03
CA LEU A 157 -0.58 -7.32 15.25
C LEU A 157 0.18 -6.07 14.80
N LEU A 158 1.44 -5.99 15.26
CA LEU A 158 2.38 -4.93 14.93
C LEU A 158 3.52 -5.53 14.10
N PRO A 159 3.71 -5.13 12.83
CA PRO A 159 4.89 -5.53 12.06
C PRO A 159 6.18 -5.08 12.76
N ASP A 160 7.24 -5.85 12.58
CA ASP A 160 8.57 -5.44 13.03
C ASP A 160 8.97 -4.13 12.34
N GLY A 161 9.56 -3.21 13.12
CA GLY A 161 9.87 -1.86 12.64
C GLY A 161 10.28 -0.92 13.78
N PRO A 162 10.64 0.34 13.44
CA PRO A 162 11.18 1.30 14.41
C PRO A 162 10.23 1.59 15.58
N GLU A 163 8.92 1.61 15.32
CA GLU A 163 7.92 1.94 16.33
C GLU A 163 7.30 0.72 17.05
N ALA A 164 7.66 -0.52 16.66
CA ALA A 164 6.93 -1.72 17.10
C ALA A 164 6.92 -1.88 18.63
N ALA A 165 8.08 -1.73 19.27
CA ALA A 165 8.20 -1.85 20.72
C ALA A 165 7.45 -0.73 21.47
N GLU A 166 7.46 0.49 20.94
CA GLU A 166 6.77 1.62 21.54
C GLU A 166 5.25 1.53 21.37
N ALA A 167 4.78 1.18 20.18
CA ALA A 167 3.38 0.91 19.91
C ALA A 167 2.84 -0.20 20.82
N ALA A 168 3.59 -1.29 21.01
CA ALA A 168 3.20 -2.36 21.94
C ALA A 168 3.03 -1.85 23.39
N ARG A 169 3.91 -0.96 23.86
CA ARG A 169 3.76 -0.31 25.18
C ARG A 169 2.55 0.60 25.21
N ALA A 170 2.33 1.40 24.17
CA ALA A 170 1.19 2.30 24.07
C ALA A 170 -0.16 1.55 24.06
N PHE A 171 -0.26 0.41 23.37
CA PHE A 171 -1.45 -0.45 23.43
C PHE A 171 -1.69 -0.98 24.84
N ARG A 172 -0.65 -1.49 25.53
CA ARG A 172 -0.77 -1.95 26.92
C ARG A 172 -1.18 -0.83 27.88
N ALA A 173 -0.84 0.42 27.57
CA ALA A 173 -1.19 1.59 28.37
C ALA A 173 -2.62 2.12 28.13
N LEU A 174 -3.43 1.50 27.26
CA LEU A 174 -4.81 1.93 27.00
C LEU A 174 -5.77 1.77 28.20
N GLY A 175 -5.34 1.12 29.29
CA GLY A 175 -6.14 0.98 30.50
C GLY A 175 -7.39 0.08 30.34
N ARG A 176 -7.35 -0.88 29.42
CA ARG A 176 -8.46 -1.82 29.20
C ARG A 176 -8.61 -2.81 30.36
N ALA A 177 -9.83 -3.29 30.57
CA ALA A 177 -10.13 -4.26 31.64
C ALA A 177 -9.31 -5.55 31.54
N ARG A 178 -9.05 -6.01 30.31
CA ARG A 178 -8.11 -7.08 30.00
C ARG A 178 -6.96 -6.53 29.17
N PRO A 179 -5.70 -6.94 29.46
CA PRO A 179 -4.55 -6.44 28.74
C PRO A 179 -4.60 -6.86 27.27
N PRO A 180 -4.24 -5.98 26.31
CA PRO A 180 -4.20 -6.36 24.90
C PRO A 180 -3.20 -7.48 24.63
N VAL A 181 -3.61 -8.43 23.80
CA VAL A 181 -2.76 -9.52 23.32
C VAL A 181 -1.97 -9.03 22.12
N ILE A 182 -0.64 -8.96 22.24
CA ILE A 182 0.24 -8.67 21.11
C ILE A 182 0.52 -9.98 20.36
N LEU A 183 0.05 -10.06 19.12
CA LEU A 183 0.15 -11.24 18.27
C LEU A 183 1.57 -11.41 17.70
N PRO A 184 2.00 -12.64 17.42
CA PRO A 184 3.26 -12.90 16.71
C PRO A 184 3.32 -12.17 15.37
N ALA A 185 4.36 -11.36 15.18
CA ALA A 185 4.55 -10.57 13.96
C ALA A 185 5.19 -11.36 12.82
N ALA A 186 5.70 -12.58 13.04
CA ALA A 186 6.42 -13.32 12.00
C ALA A 186 5.54 -13.72 10.79
N GLY A 187 4.23 -13.90 10.99
CA GLY A 187 3.34 -14.34 9.91
C GLY A 187 1.88 -14.48 10.32
N VAL A 188 0.99 -14.37 9.34
CA VAL A 188 -0.46 -14.51 9.53
C VAL A 188 -0.84 -15.87 10.15
N PRO A 189 -0.27 -17.02 9.74
CA PRO A 189 -0.64 -18.30 10.35
C PRO A 189 -0.34 -18.38 11.85
N ALA A 190 0.80 -17.84 12.29
CA ALA A 190 1.19 -17.82 13.70
C ALA A 190 0.26 -16.91 14.53
N ALA A 191 -0.11 -15.75 13.98
CA ALA A 191 -1.07 -14.86 14.59
C ALA A 191 -2.47 -15.49 14.72
N LEU A 192 -2.96 -16.17 13.67
CA LEU A 192 -4.22 -16.92 13.74
C LEU A 192 -4.18 -18.03 14.79
N ALA A 193 -3.07 -18.77 14.87
CA ALA A 193 -2.92 -19.81 15.88
C ALA A 193 -2.91 -19.24 17.30
N ALA A 194 -2.38 -18.04 17.52
CA ALA A 194 -2.42 -17.37 18.82
C ALA A 194 -3.85 -16.90 19.19
N LEU A 195 -4.61 -16.42 18.22
CA LEU A 195 -6.02 -15.98 18.41
C LEU A 195 -6.96 -17.14 18.77
N THR A 196 -6.65 -18.36 18.35
CA THR A 196 -7.56 -19.51 18.50
C THR A 196 -7.16 -20.47 19.59
N ARG A 197 -6.03 -20.24 20.27
CA ARG A 197 -5.67 -21.04 21.44
C ARG A 197 -6.64 -20.69 22.58
N PRO A 198 -7.18 -21.69 23.28
CA PRO A 198 -7.82 -21.43 24.56
C PRO A 198 -6.82 -20.70 25.45
N GLU A 199 -7.23 -19.59 26.05
CA GLU A 199 -6.41 -18.91 27.04
C GLU A 199 -6.05 -19.94 28.13
N PRO A 200 -4.76 -20.21 28.40
CA PRO A 200 -4.42 -21.10 29.50
C PRO A 200 -5.06 -20.52 30.76
N PRO A 201 -5.77 -21.33 31.57
CA PRO A 201 -6.47 -20.81 32.73
C PRO A 201 -5.47 -20.01 33.56
N ALA A 202 -5.80 -18.74 33.80
CA ALA A 202 -4.98 -17.84 34.59
C ALA A 202 -4.58 -18.60 35.85
N ALA A 203 -3.28 -18.88 36.00
CA ALA A 203 -2.76 -19.62 37.12
C ALA A 203 -3.07 -18.80 38.38
N SER A 204 -4.21 -19.10 39.01
CA SER A 204 -4.61 -18.53 40.28
C SER A 204 -3.46 -18.86 41.23
N GLY A 205 -2.74 -17.81 41.67
CA GLY A 205 -1.59 -17.93 42.53
C GLY A 205 -1.92 -18.75 43.77
N ARG A 206 -1.57 -20.04 43.74
CA ARG A 206 -1.36 -20.85 44.92
C ARG A 206 0.11 -21.22 44.94
N ARG A 207 0.82 -20.55 45.85
CA ARG A 207 2.11 -21.03 46.38
C ARG A 207 1.92 -22.48 46.84
N ALA A 208 2.54 -23.42 46.15
CA ALA A 208 2.90 -24.73 46.65
C ALA A 208 4.14 -25.13 45.84
N ALA A 209 5.33 -24.82 46.37
CA ALA A 209 6.14 -25.76 47.12
C ALA A 209 6.85 -26.76 46.18
N LEU A 210 8.18 -26.58 46.15
CA LEU A 210 9.19 -27.53 45.69
C LEU A 210 8.81 -28.99 45.89
N LEU A 211 9.15 -29.82 44.90
CA LEU A 211 9.80 -31.14 44.99
C LEU A 211 10.02 -31.62 43.54
N ALA A 212 11.27 -31.66 43.04
CA ALA A 212 12.06 -32.89 42.81
C ALA A 212 11.32 -33.91 41.91
N ALA A 213 11.86 -34.42 40.80
CA ALA A 213 13.22 -34.84 40.51
C ALA A 213 13.38 -35.12 38.97
N PRO A 214 14.60 -35.36 38.47
CA PRO A 214 14.90 -35.58 37.06
C PRO A 214 14.89 -37.08 36.68
N ALA A 215 14.48 -37.38 35.44
CA ALA A 215 14.75 -38.65 34.76
C ALA A 215 14.95 -38.31 33.27
N ALA A 216 16.18 -38.40 32.72
CA ALA A 216 16.79 -39.61 32.17
C ALA A 216 15.96 -40.13 30.96
N LEU A 217 16.48 -40.48 29.78
CA LEU A 217 17.81 -40.75 29.28
C LEU A 217 17.64 -40.97 27.76
N LEU A 218 18.68 -40.67 26.96
CA LEU A 218 19.11 -41.32 25.71
C LEU A 218 18.06 -41.98 24.78
N VAL A 219 17.99 -41.52 23.52
CA VAL A 219 18.31 -42.37 22.34
C VAL A 219 18.97 -41.50 21.27
N ALA A 220 20.24 -41.81 20.99
CA ALA A 220 20.94 -41.42 19.77
C ALA A 220 20.86 -42.56 18.73
N THR A 221 21.29 -42.27 17.50
CA THR A 221 21.38 -43.11 16.27
C THR A 221 20.11 -43.11 15.42
N GLY A 222 20.15 -42.92 14.10
CA GLY A 222 21.25 -42.74 13.14
C GLY A 222 20.66 -42.93 11.74
N LEU A 223 21.20 -42.25 10.73
CA LEU A 223 21.44 -42.75 9.36
C LEU A 223 21.74 -41.58 8.41
N ALA A 224 23.04 -41.43 8.14
CA ALA A 224 23.55 -40.88 6.90
C ALA A 224 23.65 -41.99 5.84
N ALA A 225 23.80 -41.59 4.58
CA ALA A 225 23.72 -42.36 3.33
C ALA A 225 22.27 -42.54 2.82
N GLY A 226 21.90 -42.12 1.62
CA GLY A 226 22.63 -41.58 0.48
C GLY A 226 21.75 -41.85 -0.74
N PHE A 227 21.71 -40.94 -1.72
CA PHE A 227 21.54 -41.29 -3.14
C PHE A 227 21.84 -40.05 -3.97
N ALA A 228 23.04 -40.06 -4.54
CA ALA A 228 23.32 -39.33 -5.76
C ALA A 228 22.60 -40.02 -6.93
N LEU A 229 22.43 -39.27 -8.02
CA LEU A 229 21.96 -39.68 -9.35
C LEU A 229 20.45 -39.52 -9.60
N LEU A 230 20.07 -38.39 -10.21
CA LEU A 230 19.58 -38.42 -11.59
C LEU A 230 19.72 -37.02 -12.22
N ARG A 231 20.59 -36.98 -13.23
CA ARG A 231 20.76 -35.89 -14.19
C ARG A 231 19.65 -35.93 -15.23
N ALA A 232 19.41 -34.74 -15.77
CA ALA A 232 18.99 -34.41 -17.13
C ALA A 232 17.53 -34.68 -17.51
N LEU A 233 16.87 -33.62 -17.97
CA LEU A 233 16.03 -33.51 -19.18
C LEU A 233 15.44 -32.07 -19.23
N PRO A 234 14.95 -31.58 -20.37
CA PRO A 234 15.72 -30.86 -21.38
C PRO A 234 15.32 -29.38 -21.50
N GLU A 235 16.24 -28.59 -22.04
CA GLU A 235 16.06 -27.21 -22.44
C GLU A 235 15.08 -27.16 -23.63
N ALA A 236 13.88 -26.63 -23.40
CA ALA A 236 12.88 -26.46 -24.44
C ALA A 236 13.14 -25.16 -25.20
N ASP A 237 13.49 -25.32 -26.47
CA ASP A 237 13.53 -24.30 -27.52
C ASP A 237 12.30 -23.37 -27.43
N ARG A 238 12.55 -22.08 -27.26
CA ARG A 238 11.54 -21.05 -27.49
C ARG A 238 11.67 -20.56 -28.94
N PRO A 239 10.61 -20.61 -29.75
CA PRO A 239 10.63 -20.04 -31.08
C PRO A 239 10.78 -18.52 -31.00
N ILE A 240 11.73 -18.00 -31.77
CA ILE A 240 11.90 -16.58 -32.08
C ILE A 240 10.66 -16.14 -32.86
N VAL A 241 9.78 -15.37 -32.23
CA VAL A 241 8.72 -14.65 -32.94
C VAL A 241 9.36 -13.44 -33.60
N ALA A 242 9.38 -13.46 -34.94
CA ALA A 242 9.82 -12.37 -35.77
C ALA A 242 9.03 -11.09 -35.44
N VAL A 243 9.77 -10.04 -35.12
CA VAL A 243 9.25 -8.66 -35.01
C VAL A 243 8.88 -8.20 -36.41
N THR A 244 7.58 -8.17 -36.71
CA THR A 244 7.07 -7.51 -37.91
C THR A 244 7.26 -6.00 -37.75
N ALA A 245 8.06 -5.42 -38.64
CA ALA A 245 8.27 -3.98 -38.73
C ALA A 245 6.93 -3.24 -38.98
N PRO A 246 6.67 -2.09 -38.33
CA PRO A 246 5.58 -1.22 -38.73
C PRO A 246 5.87 -0.57 -40.07
N LEU A 247 4.89 -0.61 -40.98
CA LEU A 247 4.86 0.13 -42.23
C LEU A 247 4.95 1.65 -41.96
N PRO A 248 5.58 2.44 -42.84
CA PRO A 248 5.61 3.90 -42.73
C PRO A 248 4.21 4.47 -43.03
N GLY A 249 3.60 5.04 -42.00
CA GLY A 249 2.35 5.81 -42.12
C GLY A 249 2.58 7.17 -42.77
N GLU A 250 1.60 7.59 -43.56
CA GLU A 250 1.55 8.82 -44.34
C GLU A 250 1.83 10.10 -43.53
N PRO A 251 2.47 11.11 -44.15
CA PRO A 251 2.73 12.40 -43.50
C PRO A 251 1.43 13.20 -43.33
N GLY A 252 1.03 13.39 -42.08
CA GLY A 252 0.01 14.35 -41.69
C GLY A 252 0.43 15.81 -41.99
N PRO A 253 -0.53 16.74 -42.05
CA PRO A 253 -0.30 18.11 -42.52
C PRO A 253 0.66 18.91 -41.61
N PRO A 254 1.38 19.89 -42.17
CA PRO A 254 2.44 20.61 -41.50
C PRO A 254 1.92 21.42 -40.31
N VAL A 255 2.40 21.08 -39.11
CA VAL A 255 2.21 21.86 -37.90
C VAL A 255 3.04 23.14 -38.02
N ALA A 256 2.36 24.29 -37.85
CA ALA A 256 2.99 25.61 -37.86
C ALA A 256 4.13 25.69 -36.80
N PRO A 257 5.21 26.46 -37.07
CA PRO A 257 6.34 26.54 -36.17
C PRO A 257 5.91 27.10 -34.81
N ALA A 258 6.04 26.27 -33.78
CA ALA A 258 5.78 26.64 -32.40
C ALA A 258 6.77 27.73 -31.98
N VAL A 259 6.24 28.83 -31.46
CA VAL A 259 7.04 29.86 -30.78
C VAL A 259 7.76 29.16 -29.63
N ALA A 260 9.10 29.17 -29.68
CA ALA A 260 9.94 28.50 -28.68
C ALA A 260 9.64 29.09 -27.30
N SER A 261 8.92 28.33 -26.47
CA SER A 261 8.64 28.72 -25.09
C SER A 261 9.92 28.57 -24.27
N ALA A 262 10.22 29.52 -23.38
CA ALA A 262 11.43 29.50 -22.56
C ALA A 262 11.49 28.33 -21.54
N VAL A 263 10.36 27.63 -21.34
CA VAL A 263 10.24 26.38 -20.56
C VAL A 263 9.89 25.23 -21.47
N VAL A 264 10.54 24.10 -21.24
CA VAL A 264 10.08 22.80 -21.72
C VAL A 264 9.51 22.02 -20.54
N VAL A 265 8.30 21.51 -20.73
CA VAL A 265 7.62 20.64 -19.77
C VAL A 265 7.47 19.26 -20.40
N GLU A 266 7.86 18.23 -19.66
CA GLU A 266 7.80 16.84 -20.11
C GLU A 266 7.03 15.98 -19.10
N GLU A 267 6.19 15.09 -19.60
CA GLU A 267 5.63 13.99 -18.82
C GLU A 267 6.69 12.91 -18.60
N LEU A 268 6.80 12.45 -17.35
CA LEU A 268 7.64 11.32 -16.96
C LEU A 268 6.76 10.10 -16.82
N ALA A 269 6.93 9.10 -17.69
CA ALA A 269 6.17 7.87 -17.68
C ALA A 269 7.01 6.65 -17.27
N ALA A 270 6.37 5.65 -16.69
CA ALA A 270 7.03 4.37 -16.40
C ALA A 270 7.31 3.61 -17.70
N PRO A 271 8.52 3.07 -17.91
CA PRO A 271 8.77 2.18 -19.03
C PRO A 271 7.94 0.90 -18.93
N ALA A 272 7.73 0.21 -20.05
CA ALA A 272 6.98 -1.04 -20.07
C ALA A 272 7.61 -2.08 -19.11
N GLY A 273 6.77 -2.70 -18.27
CA GLY A 273 7.22 -3.64 -17.24
C GLY A 273 7.79 -2.99 -15.97
N SER A 274 7.81 -1.66 -15.87
CA SER A 274 8.22 -0.91 -14.67
C SER A 274 7.01 -0.32 -13.93
N SER A 275 7.27 0.42 -12.85
CA SER A 275 6.27 1.17 -12.10
C SER A 275 6.78 2.57 -11.77
N CYS A 276 5.84 3.50 -11.55
CA CYS A 276 6.19 4.86 -11.17
C CYS A 276 6.97 4.97 -9.87
N ARG A 277 6.79 4.02 -8.95
CA ARG A 277 7.60 3.92 -7.74
C ARG A 277 9.07 3.67 -8.09
N ARG A 278 9.35 2.69 -8.94
CA ARG A 278 10.73 2.38 -9.35
C ARG A 278 11.39 3.55 -10.06
N VAL A 279 10.64 4.25 -10.92
CA VAL A 279 11.12 5.47 -11.58
C VAL A 279 11.39 6.61 -10.60
N ALA A 280 10.45 6.90 -9.70
CA ALA A 280 10.58 8.00 -8.74
C ALA A 280 11.76 7.82 -7.77
N PHE A 281 12.14 6.59 -7.47
CA PHE A 281 13.28 6.24 -6.63
C PHE A 281 14.55 5.85 -7.42
N GLY A 282 14.57 6.13 -8.73
CA GLY A 282 15.77 6.00 -9.57
C GLY A 282 16.18 4.57 -9.91
N ALA A 283 15.33 3.57 -9.67
CA ALA A 283 15.61 2.18 -10.03
C ALA A 283 15.51 1.93 -11.54
N ASP A 284 14.61 2.64 -12.23
CA ASP A 284 14.46 2.59 -13.69
C ASP A 284 14.36 4.03 -14.26
N PRO A 285 14.89 4.31 -15.47
CA PRO A 285 14.78 5.63 -16.08
C PRO A 285 13.35 5.91 -16.59
N PRO A 286 12.83 7.15 -16.46
CA PRO A 286 11.53 7.52 -17.01
C PRO A 286 11.57 7.60 -18.54
N VAL A 287 10.45 7.23 -19.18
CA VAL A 287 10.16 7.60 -20.57
C VAL A 287 9.65 9.03 -20.57
N ARG A 288 10.27 9.91 -21.37
CA ARG A 288 9.89 11.33 -21.43
C ARG A 288 9.00 11.62 -22.64
N ARG A 289 7.94 12.40 -22.42
CA ARG A 289 7.03 12.85 -23.49
C ARG A 289 6.84 14.36 -23.38
N PRO A 290 7.18 15.17 -24.40
CA PRO A 290 7.01 16.61 -24.32
C PRO A 290 5.53 16.98 -24.25
N VAL A 291 5.21 17.97 -23.40
CA VAL A 291 3.86 18.53 -23.28
C VAL A 291 3.70 19.67 -24.29
N PRO A 292 2.82 19.55 -25.30
CA PRO A 292 2.66 20.59 -26.30
C PRO A 292 1.95 21.83 -25.75
N ALA A 293 2.26 22.99 -26.31
CA ALA A 293 1.49 24.21 -26.08
C ALA A 293 0.08 24.06 -26.67
N GLU A 294 -0.93 24.47 -25.92
CA GLU A 294 -2.34 24.50 -26.36
C GLU A 294 -2.70 25.90 -26.87
N ALA A 295 -2.23 26.94 -26.17
CA ALA A 295 -2.43 28.35 -26.51
C ALA A 295 -1.28 29.20 -25.91
N PRO A 296 -1.13 30.48 -26.29
CA PRO A 296 -0.17 31.37 -25.63
C PRO A 296 -0.38 31.38 -24.11
N GLY A 297 0.68 31.09 -23.35
CA GLY A 297 0.60 31.02 -21.88
C GLY A 297 -0.04 29.74 -21.31
N ARG A 298 -0.39 28.74 -22.14
CA ARG A 298 -1.09 27.53 -21.69
C ARG A 298 -0.59 26.26 -22.38
N LEU A 299 -0.27 25.26 -21.57
CA LEU A 299 0.13 23.93 -22.01
C LEU A 299 -1.07 22.98 -22.06
N ARG A 300 -1.04 22.00 -22.97
CA ARG A 300 -2.04 20.94 -23.03
C ARG A 300 -2.03 20.18 -21.71
N ALA A 301 -3.20 19.96 -21.11
CA ALA A 301 -3.29 19.19 -19.88
C ALA A 301 -2.81 17.74 -20.06
N SER A 302 -1.99 17.26 -19.12
CA SER A 302 -1.59 15.85 -19.02
C SER A 302 -2.70 15.00 -18.41
N ARG A 303 -2.97 13.84 -19.01
CA ARG A 303 -3.90 12.85 -18.44
C ARG A 303 -3.20 12.03 -17.35
N LEU A 304 -3.89 11.79 -16.24
CA LEU A 304 -3.47 11.01 -15.09
C LEU A 304 -3.58 9.51 -15.38
N ALA A 305 -2.94 9.07 -16.46
CA ALA A 305 -2.84 7.68 -16.81
C ALA A 305 -1.99 6.92 -15.76
N PRO A 306 -2.21 5.61 -15.57
CA PRO A 306 -1.47 4.82 -14.59
C PRO A 306 0.05 4.89 -14.74
N ASP A 307 0.52 5.05 -15.99
CA ASP A 307 1.93 5.16 -16.36
C ASP A 307 2.51 6.56 -16.14
N LEU A 308 1.70 7.61 -15.90
CA LEU A 308 2.22 8.96 -15.62
C LEU A 308 2.77 9.05 -14.19
N CYS A 309 4.08 9.16 -14.08
CA CYS A 309 4.81 9.16 -12.82
C CYS A 309 5.10 10.57 -12.29
N GLY A 310 5.22 11.55 -13.18
CA GLY A 310 5.65 12.88 -12.80
C GLY A 310 5.75 13.82 -13.99
N LEU A 311 6.28 14.99 -13.71
CA LEU A 311 6.58 16.03 -14.70
C LEU A 311 8.02 16.49 -14.52
N ALA A 312 8.73 16.73 -15.60
CA ALA A 312 10.04 17.36 -15.61
C ALA A 312 9.96 18.74 -16.23
N PHE A 313 10.73 19.66 -15.66
CA PHE A 313 10.82 21.04 -16.09
C PHE A 313 12.27 21.41 -16.35
N HIS A 314 12.56 22.00 -17.50
CA HIS A 314 13.85 22.61 -17.75
C HIS A 314 13.66 23.90 -18.54
N SER A 315 14.60 24.83 -18.36
CA SER A 315 14.62 26.04 -19.19
C SER A 315 15.35 25.77 -20.49
N GLY A 316 14.84 26.32 -21.59
CA GLY A 316 15.57 26.42 -22.86
C GLY A 316 16.66 27.49 -22.85
N ALA A 317 16.67 28.37 -21.84
CA ALA A 317 17.64 29.45 -21.70
C ALA A 317 18.68 29.12 -20.61
N SER A 318 19.97 29.28 -20.93
CA SER A 318 21.06 29.10 -19.96
C SER A 318 20.96 30.13 -18.83
N GLY A 319 21.07 29.67 -17.58
CA GLY A 319 21.04 30.52 -16.39
C GLY A 319 19.64 30.89 -15.87
N ALA A 320 18.58 30.49 -16.57
CA ALA A 320 17.22 30.74 -16.13
C ALA A 320 16.74 29.69 -15.11
N ARG A 321 15.98 30.12 -14.11
CA ARG A 321 15.40 29.24 -13.08
C ARG A 321 13.92 29.01 -13.36
N VAL A 322 13.48 27.76 -13.22
CA VAL A 322 12.06 27.42 -13.32
C VAL A 322 11.47 27.36 -11.92
N THR A 323 10.37 28.07 -11.71
CA THR A 323 9.56 28.01 -10.49
C THR A 323 8.23 27.35 -10.81
N VAL A 324 7.84 26.38 -9.99
CA VAL A 324 6.60 25.61 -10.13
C VAL A 324 5.65 26.00 -9.01
N GLY A 325 4.37 26.16 -9.34
CA GLY A 325 3.32 26.53 -8.40
C GLY A 325 3.20 25.56 -7.21
N PRO A 326 2.79 26.06 -6.03
CA PRO A 326 2.73 25.27 -4.80
C PRO A 326 1.76 24.09 -4.90
N GLU A 327 0.78 24.15 -5.80
CA GLU A 327 -0.21 23.09 -6.02
C GLU A 327 0.49 21.79 -6.46
N LEU A 328 1.37 21.87 -7.47
CA LEU A 328 2.13 20.70 -7.92
C LEU A 328 3.17 20.28 -6.88
N ALA A 329 3.83 21.23 -6.21
CA ALA A 329 4.80 20.91 -5.16
C ALA A 329 4.17 20.12 -4.00
N ALA A 330 2.93 20.47 -3.60
CA ALA A 330 2.18 19.74 -2.58
C ALA A 330 1.71 18.35 -3.06
N ALA A 331 1.45 18.21 -4.36
CA ALA A 331 1.04 16.97 -5.00
C ALA A 331 2.21 16.01 -5.33
N ALA A 332 3.45 16.48 -5.26
CA ALA A 332 4.63 15.72 -5.64
C ALA A 332 5.52 15.32 -4.45
N LEU A 333 6.38 14.33 -4.67
CA LEU A 333 7.57 14.10 -3.84
C LEU A 333 8.49 15.34 -3.90
N PRO A 334 9.43 15.50 -2.94
CA PRO A 334 10.44 16.55 -3.03
C PRO A 334 11.11 16.56 -4.41
N PRO A 335 11.31 17.74 -5.02
CA PRO A 335 11.80 17.82 -6.39
C PRO A 335 13.20 17.22 -6.51
N THR A 336 13.38 16.37 -7.51
CA THR A 336 14.66 15.68 -7.77
C THR A 336 15.29 16.25 -9.03
N ARG A 337 16.60 16.48 -9.01
CA ARG A 337 17.33 16.90 -10.22
C ARG A 337 17.70 15.66 -11.05
N LEU A 338 17.31 15.66 -12.32
CA LEU A 338 17.67 14.62 -13.28
C LEU A 338 19.07 14.86 -13.87
N PRO A 339 19.72 13.85 -14.48
CA PRO A 339 21.09 13.96 -14.99
C PRO A 339 21.32 15.06 -16.02
N ASP A 340 20.28 15.43 -16.77
CA ASP A 340 20.28 16.52 -17.75
C ASP A 340 19.99 17.90 -17.14
N GLY A 341 19.91 17.99 -15.81
CA GLY A 341 19.65 19.22 -15.08
C GLY A 341 18.16 19.57 -14.95
N ALA A 342 17.25 18.81 -15.58
CA ALA A 342 15.82 19.02 -15.43
C ALA A 342 15.37 18.78 -13.98
N GLN A 343 14.39 19.56 -13.52
CA GLN A 343 13.78 19.41 -12.21
C GLN A 343 12.53 18.52 -12.32
N ALA A 344 12.56 17.34 -11.71
CA ALA A 344 11.48 16.37 -11.72
C ALA A 344 10.58 16.50 -10.48
N TYR A 345 9.28 16.46 -10.71
CA TYR A 345 8.23 16.41 -9.70
C TYR A 345 7.45 15.10 -9.89
N PHE A 346 7.82 14.07 -9.13
CA PHE A 346 7.13 12.79 -9.16
C PHE A 346 5.83 12.87 -8.35
N LEU A 347 4.71 12.51 -8.94
CA LEU A 347 3.39 12.60 -8.30
C LEU A 347 3.30 11.61 -7.14
N ARG A 348 2.74 12.07 -6.02
CA ARG A 348 2.33 11.17 -4.94
C ARG A 348 1.12 10.38 -5.40
N GLU A 349 1.05 9.13 -4.97
CA GLU A 349 -0.03 8.21 -5.34
C GLU A 349 -1.42 8.78 -5.00
N GLY A 350 -1.57 9.40 -3.82
CA GLY A 350 -2.81 10.06 -3.39
C GLY A 350 -3.05 11.48 -3.94
N ALA A 351 -2.18 11.98 -4.82
CA ALA A 351 -2.29 13.33 -5.39
C ALA A 351 -2.67 13.33 -6.88
N ARG A 352 -3.00 12.16 -7.44
CA ARG A 352 -3.51 11.98 -8.81
C ARG A 352 -4.96 12.44 -8.92
N ARG A 353 -5.15 13.76 -8.90
CA ARG A 353 -6.44 14.44 -9.02
C ARG A 353 -6.33 15.63 -9.97
N ASN A 354 -7.47 16.18 -10.36
CA ASN A 354 -7.52 17.43 -11.10
C ASN A 354 -6.69 18.51 -10.40
N LEU A 355 -5.68 19.00 -11.10
CA LEU A 355 -4.73 19.95 -10.54
C LEU A 355 -4.33 20.94 -11.62
N VAL A 356 -4.53 22.23 -11.37
CA VAL A 356 -4.05 23.30 -12.25
C VAL A 356 -2.98 24.06 -11.49
N TYR A 357 -1.86 24.31 -12.15
CA TYR A 357 -0.72 24.99 -11.55
C TYR A 357 -0.02 25.86 -12.59
N THR A 358 0.83 26.76 -12.11
CA THR A 358 1.59 27.64 -12.99
C THR A 358 3.08 27.37 -12.94
N VAL A 359 3.74 27.54 -14.07
CA VAL A 359 5.19 27.43 -14.23
C VAL A 359 5.72 28.78 -14.67
N GLN A 360 6.79 29.24 -14.04
CA GLN A 360 7.39 30.55 -14.31
C GLN A 360 8.88 30.41 -14.57
N VAL A 361 9.38 31.10 -15.59
CA VAL A 361 10.83 31.28 -15.79
C VAL A 361 11.26 32.59 -15.18
N MET A 362 12.25 32.54 -14.32
CA MET A 362 12.96 33.71 -13.84
C MET A 362 14.30 33.80 -14.57
N THR A 363 14.44 34.82 -15.41
CA THR A 363 15.71 35.24 -16.00
C THR A 363 16.31 36.32 -15.11
N GLY A 364 17.36 36.00 -14.36
CA GLY A 364 18.02 36.96 -13.48
C GLY A 364 19.20 36.35 -12.73
N SER A 365 20.33 37.07 -12.72
CA SER A 365 21.51 36.74 -11.94
C SER A 365 21.20 36.81 -10.44
N ALA A 366 21.69 35.84 -9.65
CA ALA A 366 21.50 35.79 -8.21
C ALA A 366 22.42 36.76 -7.42
N ASP A 367 23.16 37.65 -8.10
CA ASP A 367 24.19 38.50 -7.51
C ASP A 367 23.75 39.94 -7.16
N SER A 368 22.46 40.23 -6.99
CA SER A 368 22.04 41.55 -6.52
C SER A 368 21.08 41.47 -5.33
N ASP A 369 21.68 41.67 -4.16
CA ASP A 369 21.15 42.41 -3.00
C ASP A 369 19.90 41.81 -2.29
N PRO A 370 20.01 41.27 -1.06
CA PRO A 370 18.89 40.70 -0.31
C PRO A 370 17.84 41.73 0.18
N GLY A 371 17.85 42.96 -0.37
CA GLY A 371 16.92 44.04 -0.04
C GLY A 371 16.12 44.62 -1.21
N ALA A 372 16.31 44.16 -2.46
CA ALA A 372 15.62 44.74 -3.61
C ALA A 372 14.20 44.14 -3.78
N ALA A 373 13.18 44.93 -3.49
CA ALA A 373 11.80 44.61 -3.84
C ALA A 373 11.62 44.55 -5.37
N ASN A 374 11.14 43.40 -5.85
CA ASN A 374 10.70 43.07 -7.21
C ASN A 374 11.78 43.04 -8.30
N PRO A 375 12.32 41.86 -8.67
CA PRO A 375 12.94 41.68 -9.97
C PRO A 375 11.89 41.86 -11.06
N SER A 376 11.97 42.97 -11.80
CA SER A 376 11.15 43.29 -12.98
C SER A 376 11.57 42.48 -14.21
N GLY A 377 11.74 41.16 -14.03
CA GLY A 377 11.96 40.23 -15.14
C GLY A 377 10.63 39.89 -15.79
N THR A 378 10.55 39.95 -17.12
CA THR A 378 9.45 39.37 -17.91
C THR A 378 9.42 37.87 -17.65
N ALA A 379 8.59 37.45 -16.71
CA ALA A 379 8.40 36.03 -16.39
C ALA A 379 7.42 35.43 -17.40
N ASP A 380 7.92 34.57 -18.27
CA ASP A 380 7.04 33.70 -19.07
C ASP A 380 6.29 32.78 -18.11
N ARG A 381 4.99 33.06 -17.96
CA ARG A 381 4.08 32.28 -17.11
C ARG A 381 3.27 31.34 -17.98
N LEU A 382 3.42 30.04 -17.73
CA LEU A 382 2.63 28.99 -18.35
C LEU A 382 1.66 28.40 -17.34
N VAL A 383 0.44 28.12 -17.78
CA VAL A 383 -0.55 27.35 -17.02
C VAL A 383 -0.57 25.92 -17.56
N HIS A 384 -0.52 24.94 -16.65
CA HIS A 384 -0.64 23.52 -17.00
C HIS A 384 -1.61 22.82 -16.06
N GLY A 385 -2.23 21.74 -16.54
CA GLY A 385 -3.22 20.96 -15.80
C GLY A 385 -2.92 19.47 -15.81
N LEU A 386 -3.25 18.79 -14.71
CA LEU A 386 -3.43 17.35 -14.63
C LEU A 386 -4.93 17.06 -14.62
N VAL A 387 -5.38 16.17 -15.49
CA VAL A 387 -6.79 15.77 -15.64
C VAL A 387 -6.91 14.24 -15.62
N PRO A 388 -8.05 13.64 -15.25
CA PRO A 388 -8.17 12.20 -15.01
C PRO A 388 -8.14 11.41 -16.31
#